data_AF-A0A2D6A8S1-F1
#
_entry.id   AF-A0A2D6A8S1-F1
#
_cell.length_a   1.000
_cell.length_b   1.000
_cell.length_c   1.000
_cell.angle_alpha   90.00
_cell.angle_beta   90.00
_cell.angle_gamma   90.00
#
_symmetry.space_group_name_H-M   'P 1'
#
loop_
_entity.id
_entity.type
_entity.pdbx_description
1 polymer ?
#
loop_
_entity_poly.entity_id
_entity_poly.type
_entity_poly.pdbx_seq_one_letter_code
_entity_poly.pdbx_strand_id
1 'polypeptide(L)'
;MTPTLQFALTFVMLVVLATLLYRRMARYEQHMRQEKEGVLQLNERLQALIESLDQIGTDEIQQQLTESHDVLKRIADKLDRPVEVPHHPVEGRGQSATALLDLVEAKLYNLGYDKVMVVGDLSEAEPHARTRVVVEAEKDGVAHKGHLVLNGAAVTELEMTPSYQAFP
;
A
#
# COMPACT_ATOMS: atom_id res chain seq x y z
N MET A 1 -3.06 68.02 -40.43
CA MET A 1 -2.23 66.80 -40.50
C MET A 1 -2.17 66.36 -41.95
N THR A 2 -0.98 66.17 -42.52
CA THR A 2 -0.84 65.72 -43.91
C THR A 2 -1.18 64.23 -44.01
N PRO A 3 -1.87 63.77 -45.07
CA PRO A 3 -2.26 62.37 -45.23
C PRO A 3 -1.05 61.42 -45.19
N THR A 4 0.12 61.90 -45.64
CA THR A 4 1.40 61.16 -45.59
C THR A 4 1.80 60.73 -44.18
N LEU A 5 1.56 61.57 -43.17
CA LEU A 5 1.86 61.26 -41.77
C LEU A 5 0.96 60.13 -41.26
N GLN A 6 -0.33 60.14 -41.62
CA GLN A 6 -1.28 59.11 -41.21
C GLN A 6 -0.92 57.75 -41.82
N PHE A 7 -0.55 57.71 -43.10
CA PHE A 7 -0.08 56.49 -43.75
C PHE A 7 1.21 55.92 -43.14
N ALA A 8 2.18 56.78 -42.81
CA ALA A 8 3.40 56.33 -42.16
C ALA A 8 3.11 55.71 -40.78
N LEU A 9 2.19 56.31 -40.02
CA LEU A 9 1.82 55.85 -38.68
C LEU A 9 1.06 54.52 -38.71
N THR A 10 0.11 54.34 -39.64
CA THR A 10 -0.60 53.06 -39.80
C THR A 10 0.34 51.96 -40.28
N PHE A 11 1.29 52.26 -41.16
CA PHE A 11 2.29 51.30 -41.60
C PHE A 11 3.19 50.83 -40.45
N VAL A 12 3.70 51.76 -39.64
CA VAL A 12 4.50 51.43 -38.46
C VAL A 12 3.68 50.59 -37.48
N MET A 13 2.42 50.94 -37.23
CA MET A 13 1.53 50.17 -36.36
C MET A 13 1.34 48.73 -36.88
N LEU A 14 1.14 48.57 -38.19
CA LEU A 14 0.97 47.27 -38.82
C LEU A 14 2.23 46.42 -38.72
N VAL A 15 3.41 47.00 -38.93
CA VAL A 15 4.71 46.31 -38.78
C VAL A 15 4.94 45.89 -37.33
N VAL A 16 4.64 46.76 -36.37
CA VAL A 16 4.75 46.43 -34.93
C VAL A 16 3.79 45.30 -34.57
N LEU A 17 2.53 45.35 -35.03
CA LEU A 17 1.54 44.31 -34.81
C LEU A 17 1.98 42.97 -35.41
N ALA A 18 2.46 42.97 -36.65
CA ALA A 18 2.96 41.77 -37.31
C ALA A 18 4.16 41.16 -36.57
N THR A 19 5.08 42.01 -36.09
CA THR A 19 6.25 41.57 -35.32
C THR A 19 5.86 40.97 -33.97
N LEU A 20 4.87 41.56 -33.28
CA LEU A 20 4.33 41.03 -32.03
C LEU A 20 3.64 39.67 -32.24
N LEU A 21 2.85 39.53 -33.30
CA LEU A 21 2.22 38.26 -33.66
C LEU A 21 3.26 37.18 -33.97
N TYR A 22 4.30 37.51 -34.74
CA TYR A 22 5.39 36.58 -35.05
C TYR A 22 6.10 36.12 -33.78
N ARG A 23 6.47 37.05 -32.89
CA ARG A 23 7.09 36.71 -31.59
C ARG A 23 6.18 35.85 -30.72
N ARG A 24 4.88 36.12 -30.72
CA ARG A 24 3.91 35.33 -29.97
C ARG A 24 3.80 33.90 -30.53
N MET A 25 3.77 33.76 -31.84
CA MET A 25 3.69 32.46 -32.51
C MET A 25 4.95 31.61 -32.27
N ALA A 26 6.13 32.22 -32.31
CA ALA A 26 7.39 31.54 -31.98
C ALA A 26 7.41 30.97 -30.54
N ARG A 27 6.85 31.70 -29.56
CA ARG A 27 6.75 31.19 -28.18
C ARG A 27 5.79 30.01 -28.05
N TYR A 28 4.67 30.03 -28.77
CA TYR A 28 3.72 28.92 -28.77
C TYR A 28 4.30 27.69 -29.46
N GLU A 29 5.05 27.87 -30.53
CA GLU A 29 5.74 26.76 -31.19
C GLU A 29 6.75 26.10 -30.25
N GLN A 30 7.48 26.89 -29.46
CA GLN A 30 8.41 26.36 -28.46
C GLN A 30 7.68 25.57 -27.35
N HIS A 31 6.56 26.08 -26.82
CA HIS A 31 5.75 25.34 -25.83
C HIS A 31 5.20 24.04 -26.40
N MET A 32 4.67 24.08 -27.62
CA MET A 32 4.16 22.88 -28.31
C MET A 32 5.25 21.84 -28.57
N ARG A 33 6.49 22.24 -28.84
CA ARG A 33 7.61 21.31 -28.97
C ARG A 33 7.94 20.64 -27.62
N GLN A 34 7.98 21.41 -26.54
CA GLN A 34 8.23 20.88 -25.20
C GLN A 34 7.14 19.92 -24.74
N GLU A 35 5.86 20.24 -24.98
CA GLU A 35 4.76 19.33 -24.66
C GLU A 35 4.82 18.03 -25.46
N LYS A 36 5.17 18.10 -26.76
CA LYS A 36 5.34 16.91 -27.60
C LYS A 36 6.47 16.02 -27.10
N GLU A 37 7.62 16.60 -26.74
CA GLU A 37 8.74 15.87 -26.16
C GLU A 37 8.35 15.21 -24.83
N GLY A 38 7.60 15.92 -23.99
CA GLY A 38 7.07 15.37 -22.74
C GLY A 38 6.13 14.18 -22.96
N VAL A 39 5.23 14.25 -23.94
CA VAL A 39 4.31 13.16 -24.28
C VAL A 39 5.06 11.94 -24.83
N LEU A 40 6.07 12.15 -25.70
CA LEU A 40 6.90 11.05 -26.20
C LEU A 40 7.66 10.36 -25.07
N GLN A 41 8.26 11.13 -24.17
CA GLN A 41 8.96 10.59 -23.01
C GLN A 41 8.00 9.82 -22.07
N LEU A 42 6.77 10.31 -21.89
CA LEU A 42 5.76 9.61 -21.11
C LEU A 42 5.40 8.27 -21.74
N ASN A 43 5.23 8.25 -23.07
CA ASN A 43 4.92 7.06 -23.83
C ASN A 43 6.06 6.02 -23.76
N GLU A 44 7.32 6.45 -23.88
CA GLU A 44 8.48 5.59 -23.70
C GLU A 44 8.52 4.96 -22.30
N ARG A 45 8.25 5.75 -21.25
CA ARG A 45 8.19 5.22 -19.87
C ARG A 45 7.05 4.23 -19.68
N LEU A 46 5.90 4.49 -20.29
CA LEU A 46 4.73 3.61 -20.23
C LEU A 46 5.02 2.29 -20.94
N GLN A 47 5.71 2.35 -22.10
CA GLN A 47 6.13 1.16 -22.84
C GLN A 47 7.17 0.34 -22.07
N ALA A 48 8.15 0.99 -21.44
CA ALA A 48 9.12 0.32 -20.57
C ALA A 48 8.44 -0.32 -19.34
N LEU A 49 7.43 0.34 -18.75
CA LEU A 49 6.63 -0.23 -17.67
C LEU A 49 5.86 -1.46 -18.12
N ILE A 50 5.22 -1.41 -19.29
CA ILE A 50 4.52 -2.56 -19.87
C ILE A 50 5.48 -3.73 -20.09
N GLU A 51 6.66 -3.46 -20.66
CA GLU A 51 7.68 -4.49 -20.89
C GLU A 51 8.21 -5.09 -19.58
N SER A 52 8.40 -4.26 -18.55
CA SER A 52 8.78 -4.76 -17.21
C SER A 52 7.67 -5.57 -16.55
N LEU A 53 6.40 -5.21 -16.75
CA LEU A 53 5.26 -5.95 -16.23
C LEU A 53 5.09 -7.28 -16.95
N ASP A 54 5.33 -7.32 -18.27
CA ASP A 54 5.28 -8.55 -19.05
C ASP A 54 6.41 -9.52 -18.62
N GLN A 55 7.59 -8.99 -18.29
CA GLN A 55 8.70 -9.79 -17.74
C GLN A 55 8.44 -10.31 -16.31
N ILE A 56 7.80 -9.52 -15.45
CA ILE A 56 7.61 -9.86 -14.02
C ILE A 56 6.33 -10.68 -13.80
N GLY A 57 5.30 -10.47 -14.62
CA GLY A 57 3.92 -10.61 -14.15
C GLY A 57 3.24 -11.96 -14.34
N THR A 58 3.63 -12.76 -15.33
CA THR A 58 2.80 -13.91 -15.69
C THR A 58 3.50 -15.23 -15.46
N ASP A 59 4.72 -15.39 -15.96
CA ASP A 59 5.39 -16.70 -15.92
C ASP A 59 5.92 -17.03 -14.52
N GLU A 60 6.53 -16.05 -13.83
CA GLU A 60 7.12 -16.28 -12.50
C GLU A 60 6.04 -16.48 -11.42
N ILE A 61 4.96 -15.69 -11.48
CA ILE A 61 3.81 -15.85 -10.59
C ILE A 61 3.10 -17.19 -10.87
N GLN A 62 2.91 -17.55 -12.13
CA GLN A 62 2.29 -18.83 -12.50
C GLN A 62 3.17 -20.02 -12.11
N GLN A 63 4.49 -19.89 -12.18
CA GLN A 63 5.44 -20.88 -11.72
C GLN A 63 5.40 -21.04 -10.20
N GLN A 64 5.41 -19.94 -9.43
CA GLN A 64 5.29 -19.98 -7.96
C GLN A 64 3.95 -20.59 -7.51
N LEU A 65 2.86 -20.27 -8.21
CA LEU A 65 1.54 -20.86 -7.92
C LEU A 65 1.53 -22.36 -8.18
N THR A 66 2.18 -22.80 -9.26
CA THR A 66 2.29 -24.21 -9.63
C THR A 66 3.15 -24.98 -8.62
N GLU A 67 4.31 -24.42 -8.22
CA GLU A 67 5.16 -25.02 -7.19
C GLU A 67 4.44 -25.12 -5.84
N SER A 68 3.73 -24.06 -5.43
CA SER A 68 2.95 -24.06 -4.19
C SER A 68 1.83 -25.11 -4.23
N HIS A 69 1.17 -25.26 -5.38
CA HIS A 69 0.14 -26.28 -5.57
C HIS A 69 0.71 -27.70 -5.49
N ASP A 70 1.88 -27.94 -6.08
CA ASP A 70 2.56 -29.22 -6.00
C ASP A 70 3.02 -29.55 -4.57
N VAL A 71 3.49 -28.57 -3.82
CA VAL A 71 3.83 -28.74 -2.39
C VAL A 71 2.58 -29.09 -1.58
N LEU A 72 1.48 -28.37 -1.78
CA LEU A 72 0.22 -28.67 -1.10
C LEU A 72 -0.30 -30.06 -1.44
N LYS A 73 -0.20 -30.48 -2.70
CA LYS A 73 -0.58 -31.83 -3.14
C LYS A 73 0.28 -32.90 -2.47
N ARG A 74 1.60 -32.71 -2.38
CA ARG A 74 2.50 -33.62 -1.66
C ARG A 74 2.21 -33.69 -0.16
N ILE A 75 1.79 -32.58 0.45
CA ILE A 75 1.36 -32.56 1.85
C ILE A 75 0.05 -33.33 2.00
N ALA A 76 -0.93 -33.10 1.12
CA ALA A 76 -2.20 -33.83 1.12
C ALA A 76 -1.98 -35.35 0.96
N ASP A 77 -1.15 -35.78 0.00
CA ASP A 77 -0.82 -37.19 -0.21
C ASP A 77 -0.09 -37.82 1.01
N LYS A 78 0.65 -37.01 1.78
CA LYS A 78 1.28 -37.46 3.04
C LYS A 78 0.30 -37.54 4.21
N LEU A 79 -0.70 -36.66 4.25
CA LEU A 79 -1.76 -36.67 5.27
C LEU A 79 -2.82 -37.76 5.01
N ASP A 80 -2.95 -38.24 3.78
CA ASP A 80 -3.82 -39.38 3.44
C ASP A 80 -3.27 -40.74 3.96
N ARG A 81 -2.08 -40.72 4.59
CA ARG A 81 -1.69 -41.80 5.50
C ARG A 81 -2.43 -41.60 6.81
N PRO A 82 -3.17 -42.62 7.31
CA PRO A 82 -3.84 -42.53 8.61
C PRO A 82 -2.79 -42.39 9.70
N VAL A 83 -2.49 -41.15 10.08
CA VAL A 83 -1.80 -40.84 11.31
C VAL A 83 -2.82 -41.07 12.41
N GLU A 84 -2.65 -42.13 13.18
CA GLU A 84 -3.28 -42.28 14.49
C GLU A 84 -2.88 -41.06 15.32
N VAL A 85 -3.72 -40.03 15.34
CA VAL A 85 -3.58 -38.88 16.20
C VAL A 85 -3.82 -39.38 17.62
N PRO A 86 -2.82 -39.36 18.53
CA PRO A 86 -3.09 -39.59 19.94
C PRO A 86 -4.01 -38.46 20.39
N HIS A 87 -5.27 -38.79 20.67
CA HIS A 87 -6.18 -37.90 21.37
C HIS A 87 -5.61 -37.67 22.77
N HIS A 88 -4.75 -36.67 22.93
CA HIS A 88 -4.57 -36.06 24.23
C HIS A 88 -5.83 -35.21 24.51
N PRO A 89 -6.62 -35.58 25.53
CA PRO A 89 -7.72 -34.72 25.96
C PRO A 89 -7.09 -33.43 26.46
N VAL A 90 -7.38 -32.32 25.78
CA VAL A 90 -7.09 -30.99 26.31
C VAL A 90 -8.07 -30.79 27.47
N GLU A 91 -7.62 -31.18 28.65
CA GLU A 91 -8.31 -30.93 29.90
C GLU A 91 -8.48 -29.41 30.05
N GLY A 92 -9.74 -28.96 30.00
CA GLY A 92 -10.10 -27.61 30.37
C GLY A 92 -9.77 -27.36 31.84
N ARG A 93 -8.75 -26.55 32.10
CA ARG A 93 -8.49 -25.87 33.37
C ARG A 93 -7.39 -24.82 33.16
N GLY A 94 -7.78 -23.54 33.06
CA GLY A 94 -6.84 -22.40 33.11
C GLY A 94 -6.84 -21.41 31.93
N GLN A 95 -7.84 -21.42 31.03
CA GLN A 95 -7.86 -20.68 29.75
C GLN A 95 -7.93 -19.12 29.83
N SER A 96 -7.72 -18.47 30.97
CA SER A 96 -8.24 -17.11 31.13
C SER A 96 -7.41 -16.00 30.47
N ALA A 97 -6.07 -16.09 30.45
CA ALA A 97 -5.21 -14.97 30.00
C ALA A 97 -4.25 -15.36 28.87
N THR A 98 -3.64 -16.54 28.94
CA THR A 98 -2.71 -17.02 27.91
C THR A 98 -3.39 -17.27 26.57
N ALA A 99 -4.60 -17.85 26.58
CA ALA A 99 -5.36 -18.09 25.34
C ALA A 99 -5.76 -16.77 24.65
N LEU A 100 -6.00 -15.70 25.41
CA LEU A 100 -6.29 -14.37 24.86
C LEU A 100 -5.03 -13.72 24.27
N LEU A 101 -3.88 -13.88 24.92
CA LEU A 101 -2.58 -13.44 24.40
C LEU A 101 -2.28 -14.12 23.07
N ASP A 102 -2.37 -15.44 23.01
CA ASP A 102 -2.10 -16.23 21.80
C ASP A 102 -3.01 -15.78 20.64
N LEU A 103 -4.28 -15.47 20.94
CA LEU A 103 -5.25 -14.99 19.96
C LEU A 103 -4.89 -13.60 19.41
N VAL A 104 -4.49 -12.69 20.29
CA VAL A 104 -4.04 -11.34 19.92
C VAL A 104 -2.79 -11.40 19.05
N GLU A 105 -1.80 -12.18 19.48
CA GLU A 105 -0.56 -12.39 18.74
C GLU A 105 -0.84 -12.99 17.37
N ALA A 106 -1.58 -14.10 17.29
CA ALA A 106 -1.93 -14.74 16.03
C ALA A 106 -2.66 -13.77 15.07
N LYS A 107 -3.56 -12.92 15.59
CA LYS A 107 -4.26 -11.94 14.76
C LYS A 107 -3.31 -10.88 14.19
N LEU A 108 -2.39 -10.37 14.99
CA LEU A 108 -1.43 -9.34 14.55
C LEU A 108 -0.37 -9.93 13.63
N TYR A 109 0.11 -11.14 13.87
CA TYR A 109 0.98 -11.86 12.94
C TYR A 109 0.35 -12.03 11.56
N ASN A 110 -0.94 -12.38 11.51
CA ASN A 110 -1.68 -12.49 10.24
C ASN A 110 -1.86 -11.14 9.50
N LEU A 111 -1.63 -10.00 10.16
CA LEU A 111 -1.65 -8.67 9.55
C LEU A 111 -0.25 -8.17 9.12
N GLY A 112 0.78 -9.02 9.30
CA GLY A 112 2.16 -8.74 8.93
C GLY A 112 2.91 -7.93 9.98
N TYR A 113 2.58 -8.07 11.26
CA TYR A 113 3.42 -7.56 12.36
C TYR A 113 4.40 -8.65 12.80
N ASP A 114 5.66 -8.30 13.02
CA ASP A 114 6.77 -9.22 13.30
C ASP A 114 7.02 -9.40 14.80
N LYS A 115 6.82 -8.34 15.59
CA LYS A 115 6.93 -8.37 17.05
C LYS A 115 5.67 -7.79 17.63
N VAL A 116 5.10 -8.44 18.64
CA VAL A 116 3.89 -8.00 19.34
C VAL A 116 4.19 -8.00 20.82
N MET A 117 3.87 -6.91 21.50
CA MET A 117 3.99 -6.75 22.94
C MET A 117 2.68 -6.19 23.47
N VAL A 118 2.02 -6.95 24.35
CA VAL A 118 0.81 -6.50 25.02
C VAL A 118 1.20 -5.69 26.25
N VAL A 119 0.75 -4.44 26.33
CA VAL A 119 1.16 -3.47 27.37
C VAL A 119 0.17 -3.46 28.56
N GLY A 120 -0.94 -4.20 28.47
CA GLY A 120 -1.96 -4.30 29.52
C GLY A 120 -1.91 -5.62 30.28
N ASP A 121 -2.34 -5.59 31.54
CA ASP A 121 -2.61 -6.81 32.30
C ASP A 121 -3.94 -7.42 31.81
N LEU A 122 -3.86 -8.62 31.24
CA LEU A 122 -5.01 -9.40 30.77
C LEU A 122 -5.58 -10.32 31.85
N SER A 123 -4.98 -10.35 33.04
CA SER A 123 -5.39 -11.25 34.12
C SER A 123 -6.78 -10.93 34.66
N GLU A 124 -7.25 -9.69 34.52
CA GLU A 124 -8.57 -9.23 34.95
C GLU A 124 -9.63 -9.25 33.82
N ALA A 125 -9.25 -9.66 32.61
CA ALA A 125 -10.17 -9.64 31.47
C ALA A 125 -11.20 -10.77 31.59
N GLU A 126 -12.49 -10.40 31.73
CA GLU A 126 -13.57 -11.38 31.72
C GLU A 126 -13.76 -11.97 30.31
N PRO A 127 -13.90 -13.30 30.16
CA PRO A 127 -14.00 -13.98 28.85
C PRO A 127 -15.19 -13.58 27.97
N HIS A 128 -16.15 -12.81 28.50
CA HIS A 128 -17.35 -12.37 27.79
C HIS A 128 -17.54 -10.85 27.82
N ALA A 129 -16.61 -10.11 28.45
CA ALA A 129 -16.67 -8.67 28.47
C ALA A 129 -15.93 -8.08 27.27
N ARG A 130 -16.42 -6.92 26.80
CA ARG A 130 -15.74 -6.12 25.80
C ARG A 130 -14.49 -5.50 26.45
N THR A 131 -13.31 -6.04 26.15
CA THR A 131 -12.05 -5.64 26.77
C THR A 131 -11.16 -4.92 25.77
N ARG A 132 -10.70 -3.72 26.13
CA ARG A 132 -9.75 -2.94 25.33
C ARG A 132 -8.33 -3.28 25.78
N VAL A 133 -7.50 -3.72 24.85
CA VAL A 133 -6.12 -4.15 25.10
C VAL A 133 -5.19 -3.21 24.35
N VAL A 134 -4.24 -2.61 25.06
CA VAL A 134 -3.20 -1.77 24.46
C VAL A 134 -2.06 -2.66 23.99
N VAL A 135 -1.64 -2.47 22.74
CA VAL A 135 -0.58 -3.26 22.11
C VAL A 135 0.45 -2.38 21.44
N GLU A 136 1.70 -2.83 21.49
CA GLU A 136 2.80 -2.30 20.71
C GLU A 136 3.24 -3.40 19.75
N ALA A 137 3.37 -3.08 18.46
CA ALA A 137 3.79 -4.05 17.47
C ALA A 137 4.80 -3.44 16.48
N GLU A 138 5.64 -4.26 15.87
CA GLU A 138 6.61 -3.84 14.86
C GLU A 138 6.19 -4.39 13.49
N LYS A 139 6.21 -3.55 12.46
CA LYS A 139 5.95 -3.94 11.07
C LYS A 139 6.98 -3.28 10.17
N ASP A 140 7.72 -4.08 9.40
CA ASP A 140 8.76 -3.59 8.48
C ASP A 140 9.82 -2.71 9.20
N GLY A 141 10.16 -3.05 10.44
CA GLY A 141 11.10 -2.29 11.28
C GLY A 141 10.54 -1.00 11.88
N VAL A 142 9.26 -0.68 11.66
CA VAL A 142 8.58 0.48 12.23
C VAL A 142 7.74 0.06 13.42
N ALA A 143 7.88 0.76 14.55
CA ALA A 143 7.02 0.55 15.72
C ALA A 143 5.65 1.20 15.52
N HIS A 144 4.60 0.43 15.74
CA HIS A 144 3.20 0.81 15.79
C HIS A 144 2.68 0.68 17.23
N LYS A 145 1.92 1.67 17.68
CA LYS A 145 1.19 1.61 18.94
C LYS A 145 -0.29 1.68 18.66
N GLY A 146 -1.07 0.94 19.42
CA GLY A 146 -2.49 0.86 19.17
C GLY A 146 -3.25 0.17 20.27
N HIS A 147 -4.51 -0.07 19.97
CA HIS A 147 -5.35 -0.87 20.82
C HIS A 147 -6.26 -1.73 19.97
N LEU A 148 -6.65 -2.84 20.54
CA LEU A 148 -7.61 -3.77 19.99
C LEU A 148 -8.72 -3.96 21.00
N VAL A 149 -9.93 -4.23 20.49
CA VAL A 149 -11.08 -4.52 21.32
C VAL A 149 -11.48 -5.96 21.11
N LEU A 150 -11.41 -6.73 22.19
CA LEU A 150 -11.84 -8.12 22.26
C LEU A 150 -13.28 -8.18 22.74
N ASN A 151 -14.08 -9.02 22.10
CA ASN A 151 -15.38 -9.44 22.59
C ASN A 151 -15.36 -10.96 22.73
N GLY A 152 -14.97 -11.43 23.92
CA GLY A 152 -14.58 -12.81 24.16
C GLY A 152 -13.42 -13.27 23.28
N ALA A 153 -13.66 -14.26 22.43
CA ALA A 153 -12.64 -14.83 21.53
C ALA A 153 -12.59 -14.18 20.14
N ALA A 154 -13.21 -13.00 19.95
CA ALA A 154 -13.21 -12.31 18.67
C ALA A 154 -12.62 -10.89 18.79
N VAL A 155 -11.75 -10.52 17.85
CA VAL A 155 -11.25 -9.15 17.69
C VAL A 155 -12.28 -8.36 16.87
N THR A 156 -12.97 -7.41 17.49
CA THR A 156 -14.02 -6.62 16.83
C THR A 156 -13.49 -5.32 16.24
N GLU A 157 -12.53 -4.68 16.91
CA GLU A 157 -11.95 -3.41 16.49
C GLU A 157 -10.43 -3.47 16.66
N LEU A 158 -9.70 -2.88 15.72
CA LEU A 158 -8.25 -2.79 15.74
C LEU A 158 -7.84 -1.43 15.18
N GLU A 159 -7.18 -0.63 16.01
CA GLU A 159 -6.62 0.65 15.62
C GLU A 159 -5.12 0.64 15.95
N MET A 160 -4.29 0.76 14.91
CA MET A 160 -2.84 0.80 15.03
C MET A 160 -2.33 2.07 14.34
N THR A 161 -1.47 2.82 15.04
CA THR A 161 -0.89 4.06 14.52
C THR A 161 0.64 3.94 14.57
N PRO A 162 1.35 4.29 13.49
CA PRO A 162 2.81 4.31 13.51
C PRO A 162 3.32 5.36 14.52
N SER A 163 4.36 5.00 15.26
CA SER A 163 4.92 5.82 16.33
C SER A 163 5.38 7.21 15.88
N TYR A 164 5.77 7.37 14.61
CA TYR A 164 6.19 8.67 14.06
C TYR A 164 5.02 9.64 13.81
N GLN A 165 3.76 9.19 13.78
CA GLN A 165 2.60 10.08 13.67
C GLN A 165 2.20 10.72 15.02
N ALA A 166 2.76 10.24 16.14
CA ALA A 166 2.45 10.75 17.47
C ALA A 166 3.28 12.00 17.87
N PHE A 167 4.25 12.41 17.05
CA PHE A 167 5.05 13.60 17.27
C PHE A 167 4.67 14.70 16.25
N PRO A 168 4.03 15.80 16.68
CA PRO A 168 3.69 16.93 15.80
C PRO A 168 4.91 17.73 15.34
#